data_AF-A0A970DUT0-F1
#
_entry.id   AF-A0A970DUT0-F1
#
_cell.length_a   1.000
_cell.length_b   1.000
_cell.length_c   1.000
_cell.angle_alpha   90.00
_cell.angle_beta   90.00
_cell.angle_gamma   90.00
#
_symmetry.space_group_name_H-M   'P 1'
#
loop_
_entity.id
_entity.type
_entity.pdbx_description
1 polymer ?
#
loop_
_entity_poly.entity_id
_entity_poly.type
_entity_poly.pdbx_seq_one_letter_code
_entity_poly.pdbx_strand_id
1 'polypeptide(L)'
;TTLLFQMEYGRGYFWAGEATRAYRGTIQLLPFPAGMTIVNQLTMEEYLYAVVPSEMPSSWPAAALEAQAIAARTYAYANLGRYRQRGFDLLGSVASQAYNGVTSENAAVRRAVDATRGQILTYNNKPISAFYSANSGGYSAVPPSTWNFNPPYLQAVPDKLVEAHDGLPAPAKLADWIATRIPSYSSNPKYSARSAYRWRVIVPRTEIEHRLQNRAKIGQITGIVTAGRAACGRVEHVLVQGTEGQLRISGDAIRSSLGGLRSNLFTIEPKLGPDGLPAFFIFTGAGFGHGVGLDQSGAAGMAADGFSVQAILGHYYPGATITKLYQ
;
A
#
# COMPACT_ATOMS: atom_id res chain seq x y z
N THR A 1 7.13 26.34 12.14
CA THR A 1 7.41 25.27 11.16
C THR A 1 8.78 25.53 10.57
N THR A 2 9.45 24.49 10.04
CA THR A 2 10.75 24.60 9.36
C THR A 2 10.58 24.23 7.89
N LEU A 3 11.11 25.05 6.99
CA LEU A 3 11.05 24.83 5.54
C LEU A 3 12.31 24.08 5.08
N LEU A 4 12.13 22.97 4.38
CA LEU A 4 13.20 22.19 3.74
C LEU A 4 12.99 22.22 2.22
N PHE A 5 14.05 22.56 1.50
CA PHE A 5 14.03 22.72 0.04
C PHE A 5 14.48 21.44 -0.66
N GLN A 6 13.95 21.18 -1.86
CA GLN A 6 14.39 20.09 -2.74
C GLN A 6 14.45 18.72 -2.05
N MET A 7 13.46 18.44 -1.19
CA MET A 7 13.38 17.14 -0.54
C MET A 7 12.95 16.09 -1.56
N GLU A 8 13.83 15.12 -1.81
CA GLU A 8 13.50 13.93 -2.60
C GLU A 8 12.37 13.13 -1.94
N TYR A 9 11.44 12.64 -2.75
CA TYR A 9 10.40 11.71 -2.33
C TYR A 9 10.17 10.63 -3.38
N GLY A 10 9.61 9.49 -2.95
CA GLY A 10 9.23 8.41 -3.87
C GLY A 10 10.37 7.72 -4.59
N ARG A 11 11.62 7.85 -4.12
CA ARG A 11 12.80 7.22 -4.75
C ARG A 11 12.54 5.76 -5.10
N GLY A 12 12.72 5.42 -6.39
CA GLY A 12 12.49 4.06 -6.92
C GLY A 12 11.06 3.78 -7.39
N TYR A 13 10.14 4.73 -7.25
CA TYR A 13 8.78 4.67 -7.80
C TYR A 13 8.61 5.60 -9.01
N PHE A 14 7.62 5.32 -9.86
CA PHE A 14 7.34 6.13 -11.05
C PHE A 14 6.87 7.57 -10.75
N TRP A 15 6.47 7.82 -9.50
CA TRP A 15 6.03 9.13 -9.00
C TRP A 15 7.10 9.84 -8.17
N ALA A 16 8.36 9.40 -8.24
CA ALA A 16 9.48 10.05 -7.57
C ALA A 16 9.65 11.50 -8.03
N GLY A 17 10.16 12.36 -7.15
CA GLY A 17 10.48 13.75 -7.48
C GLY A 17 11.09 14.51 -6.31
N GLU A 18 11.20 15.83 -6.45
CA GLU A 18 11.66 16.74 -5.41
C GLU A 18 10.56 17.75 -5.07
N ALA A 19 10.50 18.17 -3.80
CA ALA A 19 9.58 19.21 -3.36
C ALA A 19 10.13 20.04 -2.20
N THR A 20 9.76 21.31 -2.17
CA THR A 20 9.93 22.15 -0.98
C THR A 20 8.77 21.87 -0.02
N ARG A 21 9.09 21.53 1.24
CA ARG A 21 8.09 21.12 2.24
C ARG A 21 8.34 21.81 3.57
N ALA A 22 7.27 22.19 4.25
CA ALA A 22 7.32 22.75 5.60
C ALA A 22 6.91 21.70 6.63
N TYR A 23 7.59 21.68 7.78
CA TYR A 23 7.42 20.66 8.82
C TYR A 23 7.13 21.29 10.19
N ARG A 24 6.32 20.61 11.02
CA ARG A 24 6.10 20.95 12.43
C ARG A 24 7.28 20.52 13.30
N GLY A 25 7.25 20.92 14.57
CA GLY A 25 8.21 20.46 15.56
C GLY A 25 9.63 20.96 15.27
N THR A 26 10.60 20.15 15.69
CA THR A 26 12.02 20.47 15.60
C THR A 26 12.67 19.60 14.54
N ILE A 27 13.58 20.18 13.76
CA ILE A 27 14.43 19.45 12.83
C ILE A 27 15.79 19.24 13.49
N GLN A 28 16.21 17.98 13.57
CA GLN A 28 17.54 17.58 14.00
C GLN A 28 18.34 17.08 12.80
N LEU A 29 19.62 17.40 12.77
CA LEU A 29 20.55 16.91 11.75
C LEU A 29 21.52 15.95 12.43
N LEU A 30 21.50 14.69 12.00
CA LEU A 30 22.43 13.66 12.48
C LEU A 30 23.53 13.41 11.45
N PRO A 31 24.79 13.22 11.88
CA PRO A 31 25.87 12.90 10.96
C PRO A 31 25.63 11.55 10.28
N PHE A 32 25.95 11.46 8.98
CA PHE A 32 25.92 10.22 8.21
C PHE A 32 27.14 10.17 7.28
N PRO A 33 27.78 9.01 7.03
CA PRO A 33 29.06 8.96 6.29
C PRO A 33 29.05 9.67 4.92
N ALA A 34 27.90 9.70 4.24
CA ALA A 34 27.73 10.36 2.94
C ALA A 34 26.93 11.68 3.01
N GLY A 35 26.78 12.28 4.20
CA GLY A 35 26.05 13.54 4.38
C GLY A 35 25.37 13.65 5.75
N MET A 36 24.07 13.83 5.77
CA MET A 36 23.29 13.97 7.01
C MET A 36 21.97 13.20 6.94
N THR A 37 21.48 12.77 8.10
CA THR A 37 20.10 12.33 8.28
C THR A 37 19.30 13.49 8.87
N ILE A 38 18.23 13.88 8.19
CA ILE A 38 17.30 14.90 8.66
C ILE A 38 16.19 14.19 9.45
N VAL A 39 16.08 14.48 10.75
CA VAL A 39 15.08 13.89 11.63
C VAL A 39 14.10 14.96 12.06
N ASN A 40 12.82 14.75 11.81
CA ASN A 40 11.78 15.61 12.34
C ASN A 40 11.25 15.05 13.67
N GLN A 41 11.49 15.78 14.76
CA GLN A 41 11.00 15.47 16.09
C GLN A 41 9.71 16.25 16.39
N LEU A 42 8.65 15.52 16.73
CA LEU A 42 7.31 16.05 16.95
C LEU A 42 6.47 15.08 17.80
N THR A 43 5.31 15.56 18.28
CA THR A 43 4.36 14.70 18.99
C THR A 43 3.63 13.75 18.03
N MET A 44 3.04 12.68 18.55
CA MET A 44 2.27 11.72 17.75
C MET A 44 1.09 12.40 17.02
N GLU A 45 0.37 13.32 17.68
CA GLU A 45 -0.77 13.98 17.04
C GLU A 45 -0.32 14.93 15.91
N GLU A 46 0.76 15.69 16.12
CA GLU A 46 1.32 16.54 15.07
C GLU A 46 1.85 15.73 13.88
N TYR A 47 2.39 14.53 14.13
CA TYR A 47 2.76 13.60 13.08
C TYR A 47 1.53 13.17 12.27
N LEU A 48 0.45 12.79 12.95
CA LEU A 48 -0.78 12.32 12.32
C LEU A 48 -1.55 13.41 11.57
N TYR A 49 -1.43 14.68 11.97
CA TYR A 49 -1.98 15.80 11.19
C TYR A 49 -1.43 15.87 9.77
N ALA A 50 -0.22 15.39 9.53
CA ALA A 50 0.39 15.33 8.20
C ALA A 50 0.35 13.92 7.58
N VAL A 51 0.33 12.83 8.36
CA VAL A 51 0.18 11.48 7.81
C VAL A 51 -1.20 11.26 7.22
N VAL A 52 -2.26 11.49 7.99
CA VAL A 52 -3.63 11.18 7.54
C VAL A 52 -3.99 11.87 6.22
N PRO A 53 -3.74 13.18 5.99
CA PRO A 53 -4.05 13.80 4.70
C PRO A 53 -3.04 13.47 3.60
N SER A 54 -1.85 12.95 3.93
CA SER A 54 -0.91 12.42 2.94
C SER A 54 -1.34 11.05 2.39
N GLU A 55 -2.15 10.33 3.16
CA GLU A 55 -2.64 8.98 2.86
C GLU A 55 -4.07 8.98 2.33
N MET A 56 -4.91 9.87 2.84
CA MET A 56 -6.35 9.90 2.58
C MET A 56 -6.84 11.33 2.28
N PRO A 57 -7.63 11.55 1.20
CA PRO A 57 -8.15 12.88 0.91
C PRO A 57 -8.99 13.45 2.05
N SER A 58 -8.68 14.68 2.48
CA SER A 58 -9.34 15.32 3.63
C SER A 58 -10.85 15.60 3.45
N SER A 59 -11.37 15.48 2.22
CA SER A 59 -12.78 15.62 1.89
C SER A 59 -13.59 14.35 2.11
N TRP A 60 -12.94 13.22 2.45
CA TRP A 60 -13.61 11.96 2.71
C TRP A 60 -14.38 11.98 4.05
N PRO A 61 -15.34 11.05 4.25
CA PRO A 61 -16.20 11.06 5.43
C PRO A 61 -15.42 11.00 6.73
N ALA A 62 -15.93 11.67 7.78
CA ALA A 62 -15.25 11.81 9.07
C ALA A 62 -14.86 10.45 9.67
N ALA A 63 -15.77 9.46 9.68
CA ALA A 63 -15.48 8.13 10.21
C ALA A 63 -14.34 7.40 9.47
N ALA A 64 -14.12 7.68 8.18
CA ALA A 64 -12.98 7.13 7.45
C ALA A 64 -11.67 7.82 7.84
N LEU A 65 -11.68 9.14 8.03
CA LEU A 65 -10.53 9.90 8.52
C LEU A 65 -10.14 9.47 9.95
N GLU A 66 -11.13 9.24 10.80
CA GLU A 66 -10.96 8.73 12.17
C GLU A 66 -10.40 7.30 12.18
N ALA A 67 -10.95 6.40 11.35
CA ALA A 67 -10.42 5.05 11.18
C ALA A 67 -8.96 5.05 10.69
N GLN A 68 -8.64 5.91 9.71
CA GLN A 68 -7.27 6.09 9.22
C GLN A 68 -6.36 6.67 10.30
N ALA A 69 -6.82 7.62 11.12
CA ALA A 69 -6.04 8.18 12.22
C ALA A 69 -5.68 7.12 13.26
N ILE A 70 -6.64 6.28 13.66
CA ILE A 70 -6.39 5.17 14.59
C ILE A 70 -5.43 4.16 13.99
N ALA A 71 -5.65 3.72 12.74
CA ALA A 71 -4.76 2.78 12.06
C ALA A 71 -3.33 3.34 11.93
N ALA A 72 -3.20 4.60 11.51
CA ALA A 72 -1.91 5.26 11.37
C ALA A 72 -1.17 5.42 12.71
N ARG A 73 -1.88 5.82 13.77
CA ARG A 73 -1.33 5.91 15.14
C ARG A 73 -0.84 4.55 15.62
N THR A 74 -1.65 3.52 15.39
CA THR A 74 -1.32 2.14 15.78
C THR A 74 -0.08 1.65 15.06
N TYR A 75 0.00 1.85 13.74
CA TYR A 75 1.17 1.49 12.94
C TYR A 75 2.42 2.19 13.47
N ALA A 76 2.34 3.50 13.73
CA ALA A 76 3.46 4.27 14.23
C ALA A 76 3.97 3.69 15.56
N TYR A 77 3.08 3.46 16.54
CA TYR A 77 3.45 2.85 17.82
C TYR A 77 4.02 1.43 17.69
N ALA A 78 3.45 0.60 16.81
CA ALA A 78 3.95 -0.75 16.56
C ALA A 78 5.34 -0.78 15.91
N ASN A 79 5.80 0.34 15.33
CA ASN A 79 7.06 0.45 14.60
C ASN A 79 8.04 1.48 15.20
N LEU A 80 7.75 2.07 16.36
CA LEU A 80 8.71 2.96 17.03
C LEU A 80 10.02 2.22 17.31
N GLY A 81 11.14 2.92 17.15
CA GLY A 81 12.48 2.35 17.28
C GLY A 81 12.93 1.44 16.12
N ARG A 82 12.14 1.25 15.07
CA ARG A 82 12.51 0.41 13.92
C ARG A 82 13.83 0.83 13.27
N TYR A 83 14.13 2.12 13.26
CA TYR A 83 15.39 2.67 12.74
C TYR A 83 16.30 3.24 13.83
N ARG A 84 16.17 2.76 15.08
CA ARG A 84 16.92 3.29 16.23
C ARG A 84 18.44 3.27 16.03
N GLN A 85 18.97 2.27 15.33
CA GLN A 85 20.40 2.20 14.97
C GLN A 85 20.85 3.36 14.06
N ARG A 86 19.92 3.99 13.35
CA ARG A 86 20.14 5.18 12.50
C ARG A 86 19.74 6.48 13.20
N GLY A 87 19.30 6.42 14.46
CA GLY A 87 18.97 7.59 15.28
C GLY A 87 17.53 8.14 15.14
N PHE A 88 16.62 7.41 14.50
CA PHE A 88 15.21 7.84 14.34
C PHE A 88 14.23 6.66 14.37
N ASP A 89 12.93 6.93 14.49
CA ASP A 89 11.90 5.89 14.65
C ASP A 89 11.31 5.41 13.34
N LEU A 90 10.85 6.33 12.48
CA LEU A 90 10.07 6.07 11.27
C LEU A 90 10.62 6.85 10.08
N LEU A 91 10.37 6.36 8.85
CA LEU A 91 10.70 7.08 7.62
C LEU A 91 9.53 7.97 7.19
N GLY A 92 9.82 9.16 6.64
CA GLY A 92 8.82 10.04 6.04
C GLY A 92 8.33 9.62 4.64
N SER A 93 8.46 8.34 4.31
CA SER A 93 8.10 7.77 3.01
C SER A 93 7.19 6.57 3.18
N VAL A 94 6.63 6.07 2.07
CA VAL A 94 5.76 4.87 2.03
C VAL A 94 6.43 3.59 2.59
N ALA A 95 7.74 3.61 2.88
CA ALA A 95 8.40 2.55 3.62
C ALA A 95 7.95 2.46 5.09
N SER A 96 7.40 3.55 5.63
CA SER A 96 6.65 3.57 6.88
C SER A 96 5.24 4.09 6.61
N GLN A 97 5.08 5.41 6.44
CA GLN A 97 3.80 6.06 6.15
C GLN A 97 4.07 7.32 5.33
N ALA A 98 3.15 7.70 4.43
CA ALA A 98 3.27 8.94 3.69
C ALA A 98 3.26 10.14 4.66
N TYR A 99 4.28 10.99 4.57
CA TYR A 99 4.45 12.14 5.45
C TYR A 99 4.93 13.34 4.64
N ASN A 100 4.00 14.20 4.21
CA ASN A 100 4.28 15.31 3.30
C ASN A 100 4.44 16.68 3.98
N GLY A 101 4.44 16.71 5.32
CA GLY A 101 4.54 17.94 6.08
C GLY A 101 3.24 18.77 6.09
N VAL A 102 3.34 20.01 6.56
CA VAL A 102 2.20 20.83 6.99
C VAL A 102 1.32 21.33 5.84
N THR A 103 1.84 21.33 4.61
CA THR A 103 1.08 21.78 3.43
C THR A 103 -0.11 20.87 3.13
N SER A 104 -0.08 19.63 3.63
CA SER A 104 -1.18 18.68 3.55
C SER A 104 -2.21 18.81 4.68
N GLU A 105 -1.91 19.57 5.74
CA GLU A 105 -2.79 19.64 6.91
C GLU A 105 -4.15 20.27 6.60
N ASN A 106 -5.20 19.66 7.14
CA ASN A 106 -6.57 20.10 6.94
C ASN A 106 -7.35 20.11 8.27
N ALA A 107 -8.26 21.07 8.44
CA ALA A 107 -9.06 21.20 9.65
C ALA A 107 -9.99 20.00 9.92
N ALA A 108 -10.54 19.35 8.87
CA ALA A 108 -11.34 18.14 9.04
C ALA A 108 -10.49 16.98 9.56
N VAL A 109 -9.25 16.86 9.06
CA VAL A 109 -8.32 15.81 9.49
C VAL A 109 -7.83 16.06 10.90
N ARG A 110 -7.48 17.30 11.28
CA ARG A 110 -7.14 17.63 12.67
C ARG A 110 -8.25 17.23 13.64
N ARG A 111 -9.51 17.58 13.33
CA ARG A 111 -10.67 17.17 14.13
C ARG A 111 -10.78 15.64 14.27
N ALA A 112 -10.55 14.88 13.21
CA ALA A 112 -10.59 13.41 13.26
C ALA A 112 -9.43 12.82 14.10
N VAL A 113 -8.23 13.39 13.96
CA VAL A 113 -7.05 13.00 14.76
C VAL A 113 -7.29 13.29 16.24
N ASP A 114 -7.80 14.48 16.56
CA ASP A 114 -8.12 14.92 17.93
C ASP A 114 -9.26 14.12 18.55
N ALA A 115 -10.33 13.86 17.81
CA ALA A 115 -11.46 13.06 18.27
C ALA A 115 -11.04 11.61 18.61
N THR A 116 -9.99 11.11 17.97
CA THR A 116 -9.43 9.77 18.20
C THR A 116 -8.12 9.81 19.01
N ARG A 117 -7.83 10.91 19.71
CA ARG A 117 -6.58 11.08 20.46
C ARG A 117 -6.31 9.89 21.38
N GLY A 118 -5.10 9.34 21.25
CA GLY A 118 -4.65 8.19 22.02
C GLY A 118 -5.32 6.86 21.69
N GLN A 119 -6.28 6.80 20.76
CA GLN A 119 -6.90 5.54 20.36
C GLN A 119 -6.00 4.77 19.40
N ILE A 120 -5.79 3.49 19.70
CA ILE A 120 -5.02 2.53 18.92
C ILE A 120 -5.76 1.19 18.82
N LEU A 121 -5.42 0.38 17.82
CA LEU A 121 -5.86 -1.01 17.69
C LEU A 121 -4.88 -1.94 18.40
N THR A 122 -5.40 -2.82 19.25
CA THR A 122 -4.61 -3.82 19.96
C THR A 122 -5.13 -5.22 19.74
N TYR A 123 -4.21 -6.18 19.82
CA TYR A 123 -4.50 -7.61 19.88
C TYR A 123 -3.62 -8.21 20.97
N ASN A 124 -4.21 -8.98 21.89
CA ASN A 124 -3.52 -9.47 23.10
C ASN A 124 -2.81 -8.34 23.87
N ASN A 125 -3.50 -7.21 24.05
CA ASN A 125 -3.01 -6.01 24.76
C ASN A 125 -1.74 -5.36 24.16
N LYS A 126 -1.39 -5.66 22.91
CA LYS A 126 -0.25 -5.05 22.20
C LYS A 126 -0.74 -4.31 20.95
N PRO A 127 -0.16 -3.16 20.57
CA PRO A 127 -0.47 -2.50 19.31
C PRO A 127 -0.27 -3.46 18.12
N ILE A 128 -1.22 -3.49 17.20
CA ILE A 128 -1.11 -4.34 16.00
C ILE A 128 -0.26 -3.66 14.92
N SER A 129 0.29 -4.43 13.99
CA SER A 129 0.82 -3.89 12.74
C SER A 129 -0.34 -3.51 11.80
N ALA A 130 -0.91 -2.32 12.02
CA ALA A 130 -2.07 -1.80 11.30
C ALA A 130 -1.71 -1.33 9.88
N PHE A 131 -1.43 -2.29 8.98
CA PHE A 131 -1.18 -1.99 7.57
C PHE A 131 -2.44 -1.50 6.86
N TYR A 132 -2.27 -0.62 5.89
CA TYR A 132 -3.37 -0.07 5.10
C TYR A 132 -2.90 0.26 3.68
N SER A 133 -3.82 0.30 2.72
CA SER A 133 -3.49 0.61 1.32
C SER A 133 -4.63 1.32 0.59
N ALA A 134 -4.29 2.00 -0.51
CA ALA A 134 -5.23 2.83 -1.26
C ALA A 134 -6.50 2.09 -1.71
N ASN A 135 -6.35 0.89 -2.27
CA ASN A 135 -7.47 0.11 -2.75
C ASN A 135 -7.12 -1.38 -2.78
N SER A 136 -7.95 -2.24 -2.20
CA SER A 136 -7.74 -3.69 -2.15
C SER A 136 -8.03 -4.38 -3.49
N GLY A 137 -8.88 -3.77 -4.33
CA GLY A 137 -9.47 -4.40 -5.50
C GLY A 137 -10.81 -5.08 -5.21
N GLY A 138 -11.39 -4.91 -4.02
CA GLY A 138 -12.64 -5.54 -3.59
C GLY A 138 -12.43 -6.80 -2.74
N TYR A 139 -11.17 -7.16 -2.48
CA TYR A 139 -10.79 -8.21 -1.56
C TYR A 139 -9.41 -7.88 -0.98
N SER A 140 -9.30 -7.74 0.34
CA SER A 140 -8.02 -7.49 1.00
C SER A 140 -7.13 -8.74 0.98
N ALA A 141 -5.93 -8.63 1.53
CA ALA A 141 -4.91 -9.65 1.45
C ALA A 141 -4.39 -10.01 2.84
N VAL A 142 -4.02 -11.28 2.99
CA VAL A 142 -3.04 -11.68 4.00
C VAL A 142 -1.68 -11.05 3.67
N PRO A 143 -0.82 -10.80 4.67
CA PRO A 143 0.56 -10.43 4.41
C PRO A 143 1.23 -11.46 3.48
N PRO A 144 2.00 -11.03 2.47
CA PRO A 144 2.70 -11.95 1.58
C PRO A 144 3.73 -12.77 2.36
N SER A 145 3.96 -14.02 1.92
CA SER A 145 4.94 -14.94 2.53
C SER A 145 6.33 -14.33 2.73
N THR A 146 6.74 -13.42 1.83
CA THR A 146 8.00 -12.66 1.93
C THR A 146 8.13 -11.79 3.19
N TRP A 147 7.06 -11.48 3.89
CA TRP A 147 7.10 -10.69 5.12
C TRP A 147 7.35 -11.55 6.36
N ASN A 148 7.27 -12.88 6.25
CA ASN A 148 7.41 -13.83 7.37
C ASN A 148 6.56 -13.43 8.60
N PHE A 149 5.33 -12.98 8.35
CA PHE A 149 4.45 -12.36 9.33
C PHE A 149 3.00 -12.65 8.96
N ASN A 150 2.26 -13.41 9.76
CA ASN A 150 0.87 -13.76 9.46
C ASN A 150 0.01 -13.77 10.74
N PRO A 151 -0.29 -12.60 11.32
CA PRO A 151 -1.08 -12.51 12.54
C PRO A 151 -2.58 -12.74 12.27
N PRO A 152 -3.35 -13.20 13.29
CA PRO A 152 -4.78 -13.46 13.14
C PRO A 152 -5.61 -12.22 12.79
N TYR A 153 -5.11 -11.02 13.08
CA TYR A 153 -5.78 -9.75 12.77
C TYR A 153 -5.50 -9.19 11.37
N LEU A 154 -4.72 -9.87 10.52
CA LEU A 154 -4.51 -9.50 9.12
C LEU A 154 -4.94 -10.65 8.21
N GLN A 155 -6.24 -10.80 8.05
CA GLN A 155 -6.84 -11.77 7.15
C GLN A 155 -7.26 -11.11 5.83
N ALA A 156 -7.32 -11.91 4.77
CA ALA A 156 -7.99 -11.51 3.55
C ALA A 156 -9.50 -11.44 3.84
N VAL A 157 -10.08 -10.25 3.72
CA VAL A 157 -11.51 -10.00 3.89
C VAL A 157 -12.09 -9.44 2.59
N PRO A 158 -13.23 -9.94 2.10
CA PRO A 158 -13.91 -9.33 0.97
C PRO A 158 -14.44 -7.96 1.37
N ASP A 159 -14.56 -7.05 0.41
CA ASP A 159 -15.41 -5.87 0.59
C ASP A 159 -16.83 -6.30 0.99
N LYS A 160 -17.49 -5.56 1.88
CA LYS A 160 -18.81 -5.92 2.43
C LYS A 160 -19.92 -6.12 1.39
N LEU A 161 -19.79 -5.58 0.18
CA LEU A 161 -20.75 -5.79 -0.91
C LEU A 161 -20.33 -6.92 -1.87
N VAL A 162 -19.16 -7.52 -1.66
CA VAL A 162 -18.61 -8.61 -2.46
C VAL A 162 -18.77 -9.91 -1.71
N GLU A 163 -19.21 -10.95 -2.41
CA GLU A 163 -19.37 -12.28 -1.82
C GLU A 163 -18.01 -12.83 -1.35
N ALA A 164 -18.00 -13.38 -0.14
CA ALA A 164 -16.85 -14.10 0.36
C ALA A 164 -16.65 -15.39 -0.46
N HIS A 165 -15.40 -15.72 -0.76
CA HIS A 165 -15.05 -17.02 -1.29
C HIS A 165 -13.91 -17.62 -0.49
N ASP A 166 -13.93 -18.94 -0.37
CA ASP A 166 -12.86 -19.70 0.24
C ASP A 166 -11.82 -20.08 -0.80
N GLY A 167 -10.55 -19.86 -0.46
CA GLY A 167 -9.42 -20.25 -1.30
C GLY A 167 -9.31 -19.47 -2.61
N LEU A 168 -8.37 -19.91 -3.45
CA LEU A 168 -8.04 -19.29 -4.73
C LEU A 168 -9.05 -19.76 -5.81
N PRO A 169 -9.78 -18.84 -6.49
CA PRO A 169 -10.66 -19.22 -7.58
C PRO A 169 -9.90 -19.86 -8.76
N ALA A 170 -10.60 -20.67 -9.55
CA ALA A 170 -10.05 -21.22 -10.79
C ALA A 170 -9.50 -20.10 -11.70
N PRO A 171 -8.40 -20.31 -12.46
CA PRO A 171 -7.73 -19.25 -13.20
C PRO A 171 -8.64 -18.40 -14.11
N ALA A 172 -9.58 -19.02 -14.82
CA ALA A 172 -10.54 -18.30 -15.67
C ALA A 172 -11.47 -17.40 -14.83
N LYS A 173 -12.05 -17.93 -13.74
CA LYS A 173 -12.91 -17.15 -12.83
C LYS A 173 -12.16 -15.99 -12.18
N LEU A 174 -10.90 -16.20 -11.80
CA LEU A 174 -10.05 -15.13 -11.26
C LEU A 174 -9.76 -14.07 -12.32
N ALA A 175 -9.45 -14.47 -13.55
CA ALA A 175 -9.22 -13.54 -14.66
C ALA A 175 -10.46 -12.67 -14.93
N ASP A 176 -11.64 -13.30 -14.98
CA ASP A 176 -12.91 -12.59 -15.16
C ASP A 176 -13.21 -11.64 -14.00
N TRP A 177 -12.98 -12.07 -12.75
CA TRP A 177 -13.16 -11.22 -11.56
C TRP A 177 -12.21 -10.01 -11.55
N ILE A 178 -10.95 -10.21 -11.96
CA ILE A 178 -9.94 -9.15 -12.08
C ILE A 178 -10.30 -8.19 -13.22
N ALA A 179 -10.88 -8.68 -14.31
CA ALA A 179 -11.31 -7.83 -15.44
C ALA A 179 -12.63 -7.08 -15.16
N THR A 180 -13.49 -7.65 -14.30
CA THR A 180 -14.84 -7.13 -14.04
C THR A 180 -14.84 -6.07 -12.94
N ARG A 181 -15.52 -4.95 -13.20
CA ARG A 181 -15.72 -3.87 -12.21
C ARG A 181 -16.93 -4.17 -11.32
N ILE A 182 -16.75 -5.08 -10.37
CA ILE A 182 -17.81 -5.48 -9.42
C ILE A 182 -18.17 -4.28 -8.52
N PRO A 183 -19.46 -3.96 -8.31
CA PRO A 183 -19.90 -2.99 -7.31
C PRO A 183 -19.40 -3.37 -5.90
N SER A 184 -18.73 -2.42 -5.26
CA SER A 184 -18.13 -2.56 -3.93
C SER A 184 -17.93 -1.19 -3.30
N TYR A 185 -17.74 -1.11 -1.98
CA TYR A 185 -17.38 0.16 -1.34
C TYR A 185 -16.04 0.68 -1.89
N SER A 186 -15.08 -0.20 -2.13
CA SER A 186 -13.80 0.12 -2.78
C SER A 186 -13.93 0.55 -4.25
N SER A 187 -15.06 0.30 -4.91
CA SER A 187 -15.33 0.75 -6.29
C SER A 187 -16.06 2.08 -6.36
N ASN A 188 -16.42 2.69 -5.23
CA ASN A 188 -17.23 3.92 -5.23
C ASN A 188 -16.47 5.06 -5.94
N PRO A 189 -17.01 5.63 -7.04
CA PRO A 189 -16.29 6.63 -7.84
C PRO A 189 -16.01 7.94 -7.10
N LYS A 190 -16.68 8.21 -5.99
CA LYS A 190 -16.40 9.37 -5.13
C LYS A 190 -15.12 9.21 -4.31
N TYR A 191 -14.73 7.96 -4.02
CA TYR A 191 -13.63 7.62 -3.12
C TYR A 191 -12.55 6.74 -3.76
N SER A 192 -12.73 6.32 -5.02
CA SER A 192 -11.74 5.57 -5.76
C SER A 192 -11.68 6.00 -7.21
N ALA A 193 -10.47 6.33 -7.67
CA ALA A 193 -10.21 6.44 -9.11
C ALA A 193 -10.51 5.11 -9.80
N ARG A 194 -11.00 5.15 -11.04
CA ARG A 194 -11.27 3.93 -11.84
C ARG A 194 -10.04 3.03 -11.90
N SER A 195 -8.86 3.62 -12.15
CA SER A 195 -7.57 2.95 -12.26
C SER A 195 -6.99 2.44 -10.94
N ALA A 196 -7.51 2.89 -9.78
CA ALA A 196 -7.12 2.34 -8.49
C ALA A 196 -7.86 1.01 -8.20
N TYR A 197 -9.10 0.87 -8.68
CA TYR A 197 -9.90 -0.34 -8.46
C TYR A 197 -9.66 -1.42 -9.53
N ARG A 198 -9.61 -1.03 -10.81
CA ARG A 198 -9.36 -1.90 -11.97
C ARG A 198 -8.46 -1.19 -12.96
N TRP A 199 -7.41 -1.86 -13.43
CA TRP A 199 -6.43 -1.27 -14.33
C TRP A 199 -5.97 -2.26 -15.39
N ARG A 200 -5.51 -1.71 -16.51
CA ARG A 200 -4.85 -2.46 -17.57
C ARG A 200 -3.66 -1.66 -18.05
N VAL A 201 -2.50 -2.30 -18.16
CA VAL A 201 -1.27 -1.68 -18.66
C VAL A 201 -0.61 -2.60 -19.66
N ILE A 202 0.02 -2.00 -20.67
CA ILE A 202 0.82 -2.70 -21.67
C ILE A 202 2.27 -2.35 -21.38
N VAL A 203 3.12 -3.36 -21.19
CA VAL A 203 4.53 -3.17 -20.88
C VAL A 203 5.37 -3.87 -21.95
N PRO A 204 6.18 -3.14 -22.73
CA PRO A 204 7.09 -3.73 -23.71
C PRO A 204 8.07 -4.72 -23.06
N ARG A 205 8.42 -5.79 -23.77
CA ARG A 205 9.45 -6.73 -23.32
C ARG A 205 10.75 -6.01 -22.96
N THR A 206 11.17 -5.10 -23.83
CA THR A 206 12.41 -4.33 -23.68
C THR A 206 12.44 -3.45 -22.43
N GLU A 207 11.29 -2.95 -21.98
CA GLU A 207 11.21 -2.20 -20.72
C GLU A 207 11.48 -3.12 -19.52
N ILE A 208 10.89 -4.32 -19.51
CA ILE A 208 11.11 -5.30 -18.44
C ILE A 208 12.57 -5.76 -18.43
N GLU A 209 13.16 -6.03 -19.60
CA GLU A 209 14.58 -6.35 -19.74
C GLU A 209 15.47 -5.26 -19.17
N HIS A 210 15.20 -4.00 -19.54
CA HIS A 210 15.96 -2.86 -19.02
C HIS A 210 15.87 -2.76 -17.49
N ARG A 211 14.68 -2.97 -16.90
CA ARG A 211 14.49 -2.97 -15.44
C ARG A 211 15.22 -4.12 -14.74
N LEU A 212 15.46 -5.23 -15.45
CA LEU A 212 16.09 -6.44 -14.92
C LEU A 212 17.58 -6.58 -15.23
N GLN A 213 18.14 -5.73 -16.09
CA GLN A 213 19.52 -5.85 -16.61
C GLN A 213 20.60 -5.98 -15.52
N ASN A 214 20.39 -5.34 -14.35
CA ASN A 214 21.31 -5.36 -13.22
C ASN A 214 20.98 -6.43 -12.17
N ARG A 215 19.96 -7.26 -12.39
CA ARG A 215 19.48 -8.27 -11.43
C ARG A 215 19.89 -9.69 -11.80
N ALA A 216 19.85 -10.02 -13.10
CA ALA A 216 20.28 -11.32 -13.59
C ALA A 216 20.53 -11.26 -15.11
N LYS A 217 21.47 -12.07 -15.59
CA LYS A 217 21.68 -12.31 -17.01
C LYS A 217 20.66 -13.34 -17.50
N ILE A 218 19.53 -12.89 -18.02
CA ILE A 218 18.45 -13.76 -18.52
C ILE A 218 18.33 -13.79 -20.05
N GLY A 219 19.08 -12.96 -20.77
CA GLY A 219 18.96 -12.82 -22.22
C GLY A 219 17.64 -12.15 -22.62
N GLN A 220 17.11 -12.50 -23.79
CA GLN A 220 15.80 -12.01 -24.23
C GLN A 220 14.68 -12.74 -23.49
N ILE A 221 13.70 -12.00 -22.96
CA ILE A 221 12.57 -12.61 -22.25
C ILE A 221 11.70 -13.40 -23.23
N THR A 222 11.53 -14.68 -22.95
CA THR A 222 10.67 -15.61 -23.71
C THR A 222 9.29 -15.77 -23.06
N GLY A 223 9.18 -15.52 -21.75
CA GLY A 223 7.93 -15.67 -21.03
C GLY A 223 7.97 -15.14 -19.60
N ILE A 224 6.80 -14.89 -19.04
CA ILE A 224 6.62 -14.55 -17.63
C ILE A 224 5.48 -15.41 -17.09
N VAL A 225 5.78 -16.19 -16.06
CA VAL A 225 4.82 -17.13 -15.46
C VAL A 225 4.58 -16.73 -14.01
N THR A 226 3.31 -16.64 -13.59
CA THR A 226 2.99 -16.46 -12.17
C THR A 226 3.18 -17.78 -11.44
N ALA A 227 4.00 -17.77 -10.39
CA ALA A 227 4.32 -18.93 -9.56
C ALA A 227 3.77 -18.71 -8.14
N GLY A 228 2.58 -19.24 -7.88
CA GLY A 228 1.90 -19.10 -6.59
C GLY A 228 1.05 -17.84 -6.46
N ARG A 229 -0.11 -18.00 -5.81
CA ARG A 229 -1.04 -16.92 -5.46
C ARG A 229 -1.57 -17.15 -4.04
N ALA A 230 -1.73 -16.07 -3.29
CA ALA A 230 -2.50 -16.08 -2.06
C ALA A 230 -3.98 -16.34 -2.37
N ALA A 231 -4.78 -16.72 -1.36
CA ALA A 231 -6.22 -16.99 -1.52
C ALA A 231 -6.99 -15.81 -2.16
N CYS A 232 -6.58 -14.57 -1.88
CA CYS A 232 -7.13 -13.35 -2.49
C CYS A 232 -6.70 -13.12 -3.96
N GLY A 233 -5.99 -14.05 -4.58
CA GLY A 233 -5.55 -13.99 -5.97
C GLY A 233 -4.27 -13.20 -6.21
N ARG A 234 -3.67 -12.57 -5.19
CA ARG A 234 -2.41 -11.82 -5.35
C ARG A 234 -1.24 -12.75 -5.65
N VAL A 235 -0.47 -12.40 -6.66
CA VAL A 235 0.75 -13.11 -7.10
C VAL A 235 1.83 -12.98 -6.03
N GLU A 236 2.36 -14.11 -5.59
CA GLU A 236 3.46 -14.14 -4.62
C GLU A 236 4.83 -14.10 -5.29
N HIS A 237 4.96 -14.83 -6.41
CA HIS A 237 6.16 -14.89 -7.21
C HIS A 237 5.85 -14.87 -8.71
N VAL A 238 6.79 -14.34 -9.48
CA VAL A 238 6.84 -14.51 -10.93
C VAL A 238 8.18 -15.15 -11.31
N LEU A 239 8.14 -16.01 -12.32
CA LEU A 239 9.32 -16.53 -13.00
C LEU A 239 9.43 -15.82 -14.34
N VAL A 240 10.45 -14.98 -14.49
CA VAL A 240 10.81 -14.36 -15.77
C VAL A 240 11.78 -15.31 -16.46
N GLN A 241 11.38 -15.86 -17.59
CA GLN A 241 12.16 -16.79 -18.40
C GLN A 241 12.78 -16.04 -19.57
N GLY A 242 14.03 -16.35 -19.88
CA GLY A 242 14.69 -15.82 -21.06
C GLY A 242 15.65 -16.81 -21.69
N THR A 243 16.27 -16.40 -22.80
CA THR A 243 17.13 -17.25 -23.63
C THR A 243 18.40 -17.73 -22.93
N GLU A 244 18.86 -17.06 -21.88
CA GLU A 244 20.10 -17.38 -21.16
C GLU A 244 19.87 -17.79 -19.71
N GLY A 245 18.62 -17.81 -19.23
CA GLY A 245 18.32 -18.20 -17.86
C GLY A 245 16.94 -17.76 -17.40
N GLN A 246 16.75 -17.75 -16.08
CA GLN A 246 15.50 -17.37 -15.45
C GLN A 246 15.74 -16.58 -14.17
N LEU A 247 14.78 -15.72 -13.81
CA LEU A 247 14.80 -14.94 -12.59
C LEU A 247 13.46 -15.09 -11.86
N ARG A 248 13.52 -15.55 -10.60
CA ARG A 248 12.36 -15.53 -9.69
C ARG A 248 12.30 -14.17 -8.98
N ILE A 249 11.16 -13.49 -9.08
CA ILE A 249 10.91 -12.20 -8.42
C ILE A 249 9.74 -12.37 -7.46
N SER A 250 9.83 -11.77 -6.27
CA SER A 250 8.86 -11.96 -5.18
C SER A 250 8.46 -10.63 -4.54
N GLY A 251 7.29 -10.59 -3.89
CA GLY A 251 6.87 -9.46 -3.07
C GLY A 251 6.75 -8.15 -3.85
N ASP A 252 7.16 -7.04 -3.24
CA ASP A 252 7.05 -5.70 -3.85
C ASP A 252 7.91 -5.50 -5.09
N ALA A 253 9.00 -6.29 -5.21
CA ALA A 253 9.88 -6.23 -6.36
C ALA A 253 9.17 -6.62 -7.67
N ILE A 254 8.07 -7.38 -7.62
CA ILE A 254 7.28 -7.74 -8.81
C ILE A 254 6.79 -6.47 -9.50
N ARG A 255 6.17 -5.55 -8.75
CA ARG A 255 5.56 -4.33 -9.31
C ARG A 255 6.60 -3.44 -9.98
N SER A 256 7.72 -3.19 -9.31
CA SER A 256 8.78 -2.32 -9.83
C SER A 256 9.53 -2.94 -11.01
N SER A 257 9.65 -4.28 -11.06
CA SER A 257 10.31 -4.98 -12.15
C SER A 257 9.46 -5.07 -13.42
N LEU A 258 8.14 -5.24 -13.29
CA LEU A 258 7.22 -5.48 -14.40
C LEU A 258 6.52 -4.22 -14.92
N GLY A 259 7.21 -3.06 -14.92
CA GLY A 259 6.65 -1.82 -15.48
C GLY A 259 5.91 -0.92 -14.49
N GLY A 260 6.13 -1.07 -13.18
CA GLY A 260 5.51 -0.20 -12.18
C GLY A 260 4.03 -0.50 -11.92
N LEU A 261 3.68 -1.78 -11.80
CA LEU A 261 2.30 -2.24 -11.59
C LEU A 261 1.69 -1.65 -10.30
N ARG A 262 0.38 -1.43 -10.28
CA ARG A 262 -0.32 -0.85 -9.11
C ARG A 262 -0.42 -1.81 -7.93
N SER A 263 -0.59 -3.10 -8.21
CA SER A 263 -0.74 -4.16 -7.20
C SER A 263 -0.14 -5.48 -7.71
N ASN A 264 -0.04 -6.48 -6.82
CA ASN A 264 0.27 -7.86 -7.20
C ASN A 264 -0.99 -8.66 -7.59
N LEU A 265 -2.16 -8.03 -7.70
CA LEU A 265 -3.40 -8.70 -8.08
C LEU A 265 -3.64 -8.49 -9.58
N PHE A 266 -3.07 -9.36 -10.40
CA PHE A 266 -3.16 -9.24 -11.85
C PHE A 266 -3.13 -10.59 -12.57
N THR A 267 -3.56 -10.59 -13.83
CA THR A 267 -3.26 -11.59 -14.86
C THR A 267 -2.29 -11.01 -15.90
N ILE A 268 -1.57 -11.88 -16.60
CA ILE A 268 -0.60 -11.50 -17.64
C ILE A 268 -0.96 -12.23 -18.92
N GLU A 269 -0.93 -11.53 -20.04
CA GLU A 269 -1.06 -12.09 -21.38
C GLU A 269 0.11 -11.61 -22.27
N PRO A 270 0.97 -12.51 -22.78
CA PRO A 270 1.99 -12.12 -23.76
C PRO A 270 1.37 -11.90 -25.14
N LYS A 271 1.84 -10.88 -25.85
CA LYS A 271 1.58 -10.72 -27.29
C LYS A 271 2.88 -10.91 -28.06
N LEU A 272 2.91 -11.93 -28.91
CA LEU A 272 4.09 -12.31 -29.67
C LEU A 272 4.33 -11.33 -30.83
N GLY A 273 5.61 -11.06 -31.09
CA GLY A 273 6.08 -10.38 -32.29
C GLY A 273 6.37 -11.35 -33.44
N PRO A 274 6.80 -10.83 -34.60
CA PRO A 274 7.16 -11.64 -35.76
C PRO A 274 8.33 -12.62 -35.53
N ASP A 275 9.16 -12.36 -34.52
CA ASP A 275 10.29 -13.18 -34.10
C ASP A 275 9.89 -14.36 -33.20
N GLY A 276 8.58 -14.51 -32.89
CA GLY A 276 8.07 -15.52 -31.98
C GLY A 276 8.34 -15.23 -30.51
N LEU A 277 8.99 -14.11 -30.17
CA LEU A 277 9.19 -13.64 -28.81
C LEU A 277 8.04 -12.70 -28.38
N PRO A 278 7.75 -12.54 -27.08
CA PRO A 278 6.86 -11.50 -26.61
C PRO A 278 7.34 -10.12 -27.07
N ALA A 279 6.52 -9.39 -27.83
CA ALA A 279 6.73 -7.97 -28.11
C ALA A 279 6.38 -7.13 -26.87
N PHE A 280 5.28 -7.47 -26.22
CA PHE A 280 4.82 -6.83 -24.99
C PHE A 280 3.94 -7.78 -24.16
N PHE A 281 3.76 -7.42 -22.90
CA PHE A 281 2.87 -8.09 -21.96
C PHE A 281 1.71 -7.18 -21.59
N ILE A 282 0.50 -7.72 -21.65
CA ILE A 282 -0.71 -7.05 -21.17
C ILE A 282 -0.96 -7.52 -19.75
N PHE A 283 -0.94 -6.58 -18.81
CA PHE A 283 -1.32 -6.82 -17.43
C PHE A 283 -2.73 -6.26 -17.20
N THR A 284 -3.64 -7.11 -16.74
CA THR A 284 -4.96 -6.71 -16.25
C THR A 284 -5.00 -6.95 -14.76
N GLY A 285 -5.33 -5.94 -13.97
CA GLY A 285 -5.21 -6.02 -12.52
C GLY A 285 -6.26 -5.23 -11.74
N ALA A 286 -6.26 -5.47 -10.44
CA ALA A 286 -7.21 -4.92 -9.49
C ALA A 286 -6.49 -4.34 -8.25
N GLY A 287 -7.05 -3.28 -7.68
CA GLY A 287 -6.49 -2.64 -6.49
C GLY A 287 -5.19 -1.86 -6.74
N PHE A 288 -4.78 -1.12 -5.71
CA PHE A 288 -3.58 -0.28 -5.68
C PHE A 288 -2.96 -0.34 -4.28
N GLY A 289 -1.75 -0.89 -4.22
CA GLY A 289 -1.01 -1.14 -2.97
C GLY A 289 -0.92 -2.62 -2.62
N HIS A 290 -0.39 -2.91 -1.44
CA HIS A 290 -0.20 -4.29 -0.98
C HIS A 290 -1.52 -5.00 -0.66
N GLY A 291 -2.60 -4.26 -0.33
CA GLY A 291 -3.93 -4.81 -0.09
C GLY A 291 -4.13 -5.42 1.30
N VAL A 292 -3.16 -5.30 2.20
CA VAL A 292 -3.17 -5.88 3.55
C VAL A 292 -3.79 -4.90 4.53
N GLY A 293 -4.70 -5.36 5.37
CA GLY A 293 -5.40 -4.54 6.37
C GLY A 293 -6.40 -3.57 5.76
N LEU A 294 -6.43 -2.32 6.23
CA LEU A 294 -7.45 -1.33 5.86
C LEU A 294 -7.37 -0.93 4.37
N ASP A 295 -8.46 -1.12 3.63
CA ASP A 295 -8.69 -0.50 2.32
C ASP A 295 -9.21 0.92 2.54
N GLN A 296 -8.42 1.93 2.15
CA GLN A 296 -8.76 3.34 2.35
C GLN A 296 -10.05 3.73 1.62
N SER A 297 -10.16 3.36 0.35
CA SER A 297 -11.35 3.66 -0.45
C SER A 297 -12.58 2.88 0.02
N GLY A 298 -12.40 1.63 0.44
CA GLY A 298 -13.45 0.80 1.02
C GLY A 298 -13.94 1.36 2.35
N ALA A 299 -13.04 1.81 3.21
CA ALA A 299 -13.37 2.49 4.47
C ALA A 299 -14.17 3.79 4.24
N ALA A 300 -13.82 4.56 3.22
CA ALA A 300 -14.58 5.75 2.84
C ALA A 300 -15.97 5.42 2.29
N GLY A 301 -16.10 4.38 1.47
CA GLY A 301 -17.39 3.88 1.01
C GLY A 301 -18.28 3.41 2.17
N MET A 302 -17.73 2.62 3.09
CA MET A 302 -18.44 2.19 4.31
C MET A 302 -18.86 3.38 5.17
N ALA A 303 -17.95 4.33 5.42
CA ALA A 303 -18.26 5.52 6.20
C ALA A 303 -19.37 6.37 5.56
N ALA A 304 -19.39 6.47 4.23
CA ALA A 304 -20.44 7.17 3.50
C ALA A 304 -21.81 6.49 3.61
N ASP A 305 -21.82 5.18 3.87
CA ASP A 305 -23.02 4.37 4.10
C ASP A 305 -23.37 4.24 5.58
N GLY A 306 -22.77 5.08 6.44
CA GLY A 306 -23.14 5.20 7.86
C GLY A 306 -22.45 4.22 8.81
N PHE A 307 -21.48 3.44 8.34
CA PHE A 307 -20.73 2.56 9.23
C PHE A 307 -19.89 3.36 10.25
N SER A 308 -19.93 2.94 11.51
CA SER A 308 -19.11 3.54 12.57
C SER A 308 -17.62 3.21 12.40
N VAL A 309 -16.75 4.00 13.03
CA VAL A 309 -15.30 3.75 13.07
C VAL A 309 -14.99 2.34 13.56
N GLN A 310 -15.70 1.86 14.58
CA GLN A 310 -15.52 0.52 15.12
C GLN A 310 -15.94 -0.57 14.12
N ALA A 311 -17.02 -0.36 13.37
CA ALA A 311 -17.45 -1.30 12.34
C ALA A 311 -16.48 -1.33 11.15
N ILE A 312 -15.91 -0.19 10.77
CA ILE A 312 -14.86 -0.10 9.73
C ILE A 312 -13.61 -0.83 10.18
N LEU A 313 -13.04 -0.48 11.34
CA LEU A 313 -11.79 -1.09 11.80
C LEU A 313 -11.95 -2.57 12.14
N GLY A 314 -13.07 -2.97 12.75
CA GLY A 314 -13.35 -4.38 13.05
C GLY A 314 -13.52 -5.25 11.80
N HIS A 315 -13.91 -4.66 10.66
CA HIS A 315 -13.97 -5.37 9.39
C HIS A 315 -12.58 -5.67 8.83
N TYR A 316 -11.68 -4.68 8.83
CA TYR A 316 -10.34 -4.81 8.22
C TYR A 316 -9.28 -5.39 9.16
N TYR A 317 -9.50 -5.36 10.47
CA TYR A 317 -8.61 -5.90 11.49
C TYR A 317 -9.38 -6.85 12.42
N PRO A 318 -9.83 -8.02 11.92
CA PRO A 318 -10.68 -8.92 12.70
C PRO A 318 -9.99 -9.34 14.00
N GLY A 319 -10.74 -9.28 15.11
CA GLY A 319 -10.25 -9.62 16.44
C GLY A 319 -9.39 -8.54 17.12
N ALA A 320 -9.04 -7.45 16.44
CA ALA A 320 -8.41 -6.30 17.08
C ALA A 320 -9.44 -5.42 17.80
N THR A 321 -9.04 -4.79 18.89
CA THR A 321 -9.89 -3.92 19.72
C THR A 321 -9.34 -2.51 19.78
N ILE A 322 -10.22 -1.50 19.73
CA ILE A 322 -9.82 -0.11 19.97
C ILE A 322 -9.57 0.07 21.47
N THR A 323 -8.39 0.57 21.82
CA THR A 323 -7.99 0.88 23.20
C THR A 323 -7.40 2.27 23.27
N LYS A 324 -7.45 2.91 24.43
CA LYS A 324 -6.89 4.25 24.65
C LYS A 324 -5.56 4.16 25.38
N LEU A 325 -4.47 4.52 24.68
CA LEU A 325 -3.10 4.48 25.18
C LEU A 325 -2.75 5.68 26.07
N TYR A 326 -3.32 6.86 25.78
CA TYR A 326 -3.11 8.10 26.53
C TYR A 326 -4.31 9.06 26.34
N GLN A 327 -4.33 10.15 27.12
CA GLN A 327 -5.34 11.21 27.06
C GLN A 327 -4.85 12.43 26.30
#